data_AF-A0A3B1ADG9-F1
#
_entry.id   AF-A0A3B1ADG9-F1
#
_cell.length_a   1.000
_cell.length_b   1.000
_cell.length_c   1.000
_cell.angle_alpha   90.00
_cell.angle_beta   90.00
_cell.angle_gamma   90.00
#
_symmetry.space_group_name_H-M   'P 1'
#
loop_
_entity.id
_entity.type
_entity.pdbx_description
1 polymer ?
#
loop_
_entity_poly.entity_id
_entity_poly.type
_entity_poly.pdbx_seq_one_letter_code
_entity_poly.pdbx_strand_id
1 'polypeptide(L)'
;MDNLAHKNLNYCLKEFFSIPRQVILHNIDLEHCPHCGRFDINDTSCTACIKKHDCFWLYKNDHILSNGSKPLVTQKAALDFAIGFVSEKIDEWQHNENSCPCYVCEWLQHAKDISDDLNETIEVLY
;
A
#
# COMPACT_ATOMS: atom_id res chain seq x y z
N MET A 1 -4.89 27.44 -4.65
CA MET A 1 -4.40 26.80 -5.91
C MET A 1 -4.16 25.30 -5.69
N ASP A 2 -4.77 24.72 -4.65
CA ASP A 2 -4.32 23.47 -4.02
C ASP A 2 -4.98 22.20 -4.58
N ASN A 3 -5.93 22.34 -5.51
CA ASN A 3 -6.75 21.22 -5.97
C ASN A 3 -6.07 20.37 -7.05
N LEU A 4 -5.18 20.95 -7.88
CA LEU A 4 -4.49 20.22 -8.95
C LEU A 4 -3.30 19.39 -8.43
N ALA A 5 -2.49 19.94 -7.53
CA ALA A 5 -1.36 19.22 -6.93
C ALA A 5 -1.84 17.99 -6.14
N HIS A 6 -2.88 18.16 -5.31
CA HIS A 6 -3.50 17.05 -4.60
C HIS A 6 -4.13 16.02 -5.55
N LYS A 7 -4.82 16.43 -6.62
CA LYS A 7 -5.38 15.49 -7.60
C LYS A 7 -4.31 14.68 -8.34
N ASN A 8 -3.19 15.31 -8.71
CA ASN A 8 -2.07 14.63 -9.37
C ASN A 8 -1.39 13.63 -8.43
N LEU A 9 -1.20 13.99 -7.16
CA LEU A 9 -0.67 13.08 -6.14
C LEU A 9 -1.58 11.86 -5.95
N ASN A 10 -2.90 12.06 -5.92
CA ASN A 10 -3.88 10.98 -5.79
C ASN A 10 -3.90 10.01 -6.99
N TYR A 11 -3.72 10.52 -8.21
CA TYR A 11 -3.66 9.66 -9.40
C TYR A 11 -2.36 8.83 -9.42
N CYS A 12 -1.25 9.44 -9.00
CA CYS A 12 0.04 8.79 -8.89
C CYS A 12 0.02 7.65 -7.85
N LEU A 13 -0.60 7.87 -6.69
CA LEU A 13 -0.70 6.87 -5.63
C LEU A 13 -1.52 5.63 -6.03
N LYS A 14 -2.50 5.80 -6.93
CA LYS A 14 -3.32 4.67 -7.43
C LYS A 14 -2.47 3.65 -8.17
N GLU A 15 -1.64 4.11 -9.10
CA GLU A 15 -0.69 3.26 -9.83
C GLU A 15 0.46 2.82 -8.92
N PHE A 16 0.86 3.68 -7.99
CA PHE A 16 1.90 3.37 -7.00
C PHE A 16 1.53 2.17 -6.11
N PHE A 17 0.27 2.04 -5.68
CA PHE A 17 -0.17 0.91 -4.86
C PHE A 17 -0.36 -0.40 -5.64
N SER A 18 -0.17 -0.41 -6.97
CA SER A 18 -0.31 -1.62 -7.77
C SER A 18 0.75 -2.69 -7.44
N ILE A 19 2.00 -2.28 -7.19
CA ILE A 19 3.11 -3.17 -6.79
C ILE A 19 2.81 -3.85 -5.45
N PRO A 20 2.62 -3.14 -4.32
CA PRO A 20 2.35 -3.78 -3.03
C PRO A 20 1.08 -4.62 -3.07
N ARG A 21 0.05 -4.21 -3.82
CA ARG A 21 -1.16 -5.02 -4.05
C ARG A 21 -0.83 -6.38 -4.68
N GLN A 22 0.01 -6.41 -5.71
CA GLN A 22 0.42 -7.66 -6.35
C GLN A 22 1.26 -8.55 -5.42
N VAL A 23 2.18 -7.96 -4.66
CA VAL A 23 3.02 -8.70 -3.71
C VAL A 23 2.17 -9.30 -2.58
N ILE A 24 1.22 -8.51 -2.04
CA ILE A 24 0.30 -8.98 -1.00
C ILE A 24 -0.60 -10.11 -1.52
N LEU A 25 -1.15 -9.98 -2.72
CA LEU A 25 -2.00 -11.03 -3.31
C LEU A 25 -1.24 -12.34 -3.53
N HIS A 26 0.04 -12.31 -3.89
CA HIS A 26 0.88 -13.51 -3.97
C HIS A 26 1.10 -14.18 -2.60
N ASN A 27 0.94 -13.44 -1.50
CA ASN A 27 1.13 -13.94 -0.14
C ASN A 27 -0.19 -14.43 0.51
N ILE A 28 -1.31 -14.35 -0.21
CA ILE A 28 -2.63 -14.83 0.22
C ILE A 28 -2.98 -16.06 -0.61
N ASP A 29 -3.40 -17.14 0.06
CA ASP A 29 -3.98 -18.30 -0.61
C ASP A 29 -5.39 -17.96 -1.11
N LEU A 30 -5.46 -17.46 -2.34
CA LEU A 30 -6.72 -17.08 -2.99
C LEU A 30 -7.54 -18.30 -3.43
N GLU A 31 -6.89 -19.44 -3.67
CA GLU A 31 -7.55 -20.67 -4.16
C GLU A 31 -8.51 -21.23 -3.12
N HIS A 32 -8.11 -21.18 -1.84
CA HIS A 32 -8.93 -21.65 -0.73
C HIS A 32 -9.60 -20.50 0.06
N CYS A 33 -9.46 -19.25 -0.39
CA CYS A 33 -10.09 -18.13 0.29
C CYS A 33 -11.60 -18.14 0.06
N PRO A 34 -12.44 -18.27 1.11
CA PRO A 34 -13.90 -18.26 0.94
C PRO A 34 -14.45 -16.91 0.47
N HIS A 35 -13.64 -15.85 0.52
CA HIS A 35 -13.98 -14.52 0.05
C HIS A 35 -13.20 -14.10 -1.21
N CYS A 36 -12.43 -15.00 -1.84
CA CYS A 36 -11.60 -14.70 -3.02
C CYS A 36 -10.70 -13.46 -2.84
N GLY A 37 -10.10 -13.31 -1.66
CA GLY A 37 -9.27 -12.15 -1.30
C GLY A 37 -10.07 -10.85 -1.05
N ARG A 38 -11.40 -10.92 -1.03
CA ARG A 38 -12.29 -9.82 -0.66
C ARG A 38 -12.60 -9.87 0.83
N PHE A 39 -13.14 -8.77 1.32
CA PHE A 39 -13.43 -8.55 2.72
C PHE A 39 -14.92 -8.20 2.85
N ASP A 40 -15.63 -8.79 3.81
CA ASP A 40 -17.00 -8.36 4.10
C ASP A 40 -16.95 -6.96 4.73
N ILE A 41 -17.78 -6.04 4.24
CA ILE A 41 -17.80 -4.64 4.69
C ILE A 41 -18.18 -4.49 6.18
N ASN A 42 -18.85 -5.48 6.76
CA ASN A 42 -19.27 -5.48 8.15
C ASN A 42 -18.20 -6.03 9.10
N ASP A 43 -17.15 -6.65 8.57
CA ASP A 43 -16.07 -7.20 9.38
C ASP A 43 -15.05 -6.11 9.73
N THR A 44 -14.47 -6.17 10.93
CA THR A 44 -13.37 -5.26 11.33
C THR A 44 -12.00 -5.85 11.05
N SER A 45 -11.91 -7.17 10.85
CA SER A 45 -10.71 -7.90 10.46
C SER A 45 -11.07 -9.20 9.74
N CYS A 46 -10.18 -9.75 8.91
CA CYS A 46 -10.47 -11.02 8.21
C CYS A 46 -10.65 -12.14 9.23
N THR A 47 -11.82 -12.77 9.22
CA THR A 47 -12.12 -13.94 10.06
C THR A 47 -11.75 -15.25 9.36
N ALA A 48 -11.56 -15.21 8.04
CA ALA A 48 -11.32 -16.37 7.20
C ALA A 48 -9.85 -16.81 7.08
N CYS A 49 -8.87 -15.94 7.37
CA CYS A 49 -7.46 -16.32 7.31
C CYS A 49 -6.59 -15.58 8.34
N ILE A 50 -5.36 -16.07 8.54
CA ILE A 50 -4.39 -15.46 9.46
C ILE A 50 -3.78 -14.16 8.90
N LYS A 51 -3.90 -13.90 7.59
CA LYS A 51 -3.39 -12.71 6.89
C LYS A 51 -4.27 -11.47 7.09
N LYS A 52 -4.79 -11.28 8.31
CA LYS A 52 -5.84 -10.31 8.65
C LYS A 52 -5.52 -8.88 8.21
N HIS A 53 -4.29 -8.44 8.49
CA HIS A 53 -3.84 -7.09 8.18
C HIS A 53 -3.64 -6.89 6.68
N ASP A 54 -3.07 -7.86 5.98
CA ASP A 54 -2.89 -7.89 4.52
C ASP A 54 -4.24 -7.77 3.80
N CYS A 55 -5.22 -8.60 4.18
CA CYS A 55 -6.58 -8.56 3.62
C CYS A 55 -7.28 -7.22 3.91
N PHE A 56 -7.10 -6.68 5.12
CA PHE A 56 -7.67 -5.39 5.49
C PHE A 56 -7.04 -4.24 4.69
N TRP A 57 -5.72 -4.27 4.49
CA TRP A 57 -5.02 -3.30 3.66
C TRP A 57 -5.51 -3.36 2.21
N LEU A 58 -5.62 -4.55 1.62
CA LEU A 58 -6.16 -4.73 0.26
C LEU A 58 -7.55 -4.10 0.14
N TYR A 59 -8.45 -4.40 1.08
CA TYR A 59 -9.80 -3.85 1.10
C TYR A 59 -9.80 -2.32 1.22
N LYS A 60 -9.09 -1.77 2.21
CA LYS A 60 -9.04 -0.33 2.45
C LYS A 60 -8.43 0.43 1.27
N ASN A 61 -7.50 -0.19 0.55
CA ASN A 61 -6.81 0.45 -0.56
C ASN A 61 -7.53 0.23 -1.91
N ASP A 62 -8.25 -0.86 -2.13
CA ASP A 62 -9.19 -0.99 -3.27
C ASP A 62 -10.24 0.14 -3.25
N HIS A 63 -10.61 0.64 -2.06
CA HIS A 63 -11.44 1.83 -1.90
C HIS A 63 -10.72 3.16 -2.19
N ILE A 64 -9.40 3.27 -1.97
CA ILE A 64 -8.60 4.42 -2.44
C ILE A 64 -8.61 4.46 -3.98
N LEU A 65 -8.50 3.29 -4.61
CA LEU A 65 -8.50 3.18 -6.08
C LEU A 65 -9.85 3.58 -6.71
N SER A 66 -10.95 3.60 -5.95
CA SER A 66 -12.32 3.77 -6.47
C SER A 66 -13.05 5.08 -6.08
N ASN A 67 -12.78 5.69 -4.92
CA ASN A 67 -13.65 6.78 -4.39
C ASN A 67 -13.02 8.17 -4.24
N GLY A 68 -11.84 8.43 -4.79
CA GLY A 68 -11.19 9.76 -4.69
C GLY A 68 -10.50 10.03 -3.35
N SER A 69 -9.91 11.22 -3.24
CA SER A 69 -8.83 11.55 -2.30
C SER A 69 -9.17 11.30 -0.83
N LYS A 70 -8.43 10.38 -0.19
CA LYS A 70 -8.41 10.27 1.28
C LYS A 70 -7.60 11.40 1.92
N PRO A 71 -7.74 11.71 3.22
CA PRO A 71 -6.82 12.63 3.91
C PRO A 71 -5.37 12.17 3.77
N LEU A 72 -4.42 13.10 3.62
CA LEU A 72 -2.99 12.79 3.46
C LEU A 72 -2.47 11.86 4.55
N VAL A 73 -2.85 12.07 5.81
CA VAL A 73 -2.51 11.18 6.94
C VAL A 73 -2.96 9.74 6.73
N THR A 74 -4.12 9.52 6.10
CA THR A 74 -4.61 8.17 5.78
C THR A 74 -3.86 7.54 4.62
N GLN A 75 -3.46 8.36 3.64
CA GLN A 75 -2.65 7.90 2.51
C GLN A 75 -1.24 7.52 2.97
N LYS A 76 -0.66 8.32 3.87
CA LYS A 76 0.63 8.06 4.50
C LYS A 76 0.62 6.77 5.30
N ALA A 77 -0.36 6.57 6.18
CA ALA A 77 -0.49 5.32 6.92
C ALA A 77 -0.62 4.09 6.00
N ALA A 78 -1.31 4.23 4.86
CA ALA A 78 -1.40 3.16 3.88
C ALA A 78 -0.06 2.89 3.17
N LEU A 79 0.69 3.94 2.86
CA LEU A 79 2.03 3.86 2.29
C LEU A 79 3.03 3.21 3.26
N ASP A 80 3.03 3.61 4.54
CA ASP A 80 3.91 3.06 5.57
C ASP A 80 3.72 1.56 5.75
N PHE A 81 2.46 1.11 5.77
CA PHE A 81 2.16 -0.32 5.80
C PHE A 81 2.72 -1.04 4.57
N ALA A 82 2.52 -0.47 3.37
CA ALA A 82 2.98 -1.07 2.14
C ALA A 82 4.50 -1.16 2.06
N ILE A 83 5.21 -0.12 2.51
CA ILE A 83 6.68 -0.08 2.61
C ILE A 83 7.15 -1.20 3.53
N GLY A 84 6.61 -1.29 4.74
CA GLY A 84 6.99 -2.32 5.71
C GLY A 84 6.80 -3.73 5.14
N PHE A 85 5.62 -4.00 4.57
CA PHE A 85 5.32 -5.31 3.99
C PHE A 85 6.25 -5.67 2.82
N VAL A 86 6.46 -4.76 1.87
CA VAL A 86 7.31 -5.02 0.71
C VAL A 86 8.78 -5.16 1.12
N SER A 87 9.25 -4.40 2.11
CA SER A 87 10.60 -4.54 2.67
C SER A 87 10.81 -5.93 3.25
N GLU A 88 9.87 -6.43 4.07
CA GLU A 88 9.93 -7.80 4.61
C GLU A 88 9.99 -8.85 3.48
N LYS A 89 9.26 -8.65 2.38
CA LYS A 89 9.31 -9.56 1.23
C LYS A 89 10.60 -9.51 0.44
N ILE A 90 11.18 -8.33 0.25
CA ILE A 90 12.50 -8.18 -0.36
C ILE A 90 13.57 -8.90 0.46
N ASP A 91 13.50 -8.80 1.79
CA ASP A 91 14.40 -9.52 2.70
C ASP A 91 14.22 -11.04 2.60
N GLU A 92 12.97 -11.53 2.60
CA GLU A 92 12.64 -12.96 2.39
C GLU A 92 13.17 -13.48 1.05
N TRP A 93 13.09 -12.67 -0.02
CA TRP A 93 13.60 -13.00 -1.35
C TRP A 93 15.12 -12.82 -1.49
N GLN A 94 15.80 -12.40 -0.42
CA GLN A 94 17.25 -12.15 -0.38
C GLN A 94 17.72 -11.15 -1.43
N HIS A 95 16.86 -10.19 -1.77
CA HIS A 95 17.26 -9.09 -2.64
C HIS A 95 18.06 -8.06 -1.84
N ASN A 96 19.11 -7.50 -2.45
CA ASN A 96 19.73 -6.30 -1.92
C ASN A 96 18.93 -5.09 -2.40
N GLU A 97 18.16 -4.47 -1.52
CA GLU A 97 17.28 -3.35 -1.87
C GLU A 97 18.01 -2.19 -2.55
N ASN A 98 19.30 -1.97 -2.26
CA ASN A 98 20.09 -0.85 -2.78
C ASN A 98 20.73 -1.12 -4.15
N SER A 99 20.75 -2.38 -4.59
CA SER A 99 21.45 -2.76 -5.84
C SER A 99 20.64 -3.66 -6.77
N CYS A 100 19.47 -4.14 -6.34
CA CYS A 100 18.60 -4.98 -7.16
C CYS A 100 17.80 -4.11 -8.14
N PRO A 101 17.88 -4.35 -9.46
CA PRO A 101 17.21 -3.53 -10.47
C PRO A 101 15.76 -3.97 -10.73
N CYS A 102 15.16 -4.81 -9.88
CA CYS A 102 13.80 -5.27 -10.11
C CYS A 102 12.77 -4.21 -9.71
N TYR A 103 11.62 -4.23 -10.39
CA TYR A 103 10.55 -3.25 -10.18
C TYR A 103 10.04 -3.16 -8.74
N VAL A 104 10.16 -4.24 -7.93
CA VAL A 104 9.73 -4.22 -6.52
C VAL A 104 10.75 -3.48 -5.64
N CYS A 105 12.05 -3.67 -5.89
CA CYS A 105 13.10 -2.97 -5.16
C CYS A 105 13.15 -1.49 -5.55
N GLU A 106 13.00 -1.17 -6.85
CA GLU A 106 12.87 0.21 -7.33
C GLU A 106 11.65 0.90 -6.72
N TRP A 107 10.51 0.20 -6.67
CA TRP A 107 9.31 0.71 -6.00
C TRP A 107 9.57 1.02 -4.52
N LEU A 108 10.26 0.14 -3.78
CA LEU A 108 10.52 0.33 -2.36
C LEU A 108 11.36 1.58 -2.10
N GLN A 109 12.38 1.84 -2.93
CA GLN A 109 13.19 3.06 -2.84
C GLN A 109 12.33 4.30 -3.04
N HIS A 110 11.59 4.38 -4.15
CA HIS A 110 10.70 5.51 -4.42
C HIS A 110 9.60 5.67 -3.33
N ALA A 111 9.15 4.58 -2.73
CA ALA A 111 8.14 4.61 -1.67
C ALA A 111 8.67 5.26 -0.40
N LYS A 112 9.91 4.94 -0.02
CA LYS A 112 10.61 5.54 1.12
C LYS A 112 10.78 7.05 0.90
N ASP A 113 11.23 7.46 -0.28
CA ASP A 113 11.38 8.89 -0.62
C ASP A 113 10.05 9.66 -0.52
N ILE A 114 8.98 9.13 -1.13
CA ILE A 114 7.64 9.75 -1.06
C ILE A 114 7.11 9.80 0.38
N SER A 115 7.40 8.76 1.18
CA SER A 115 7.01 8.73 2.60
C SER A 115 7.69 9.85 3.38
N ASP A 116 8.99 10.08 3.14
CA ASP A 116 9.74 11.12 3.82
C ASP A 116 9.22 12.52 3.44
N ASP A 117 8.99 12.78 2.14
CA ASP A 117 8.35 14.02 1.66
C ASP A 117 6.97 14.28 2.30
N LEU A 118 6.18 13.21 2.50
CA LEU A 118 4.88 13.29 3.14
C LEU A 118 4.98 13.60 4.63
N ASN A 119 6.01 13.11 5.34
CA ASN A 119 6.24 13.46 6.74
C ASN A 119 6.47 14.96 6.88
N GLU A 120 7.37 15.52 6.06
CA GLU A 120 7.67 16.96 6.06
C GLU A 120 6.42 17.80 5.76
N THR A 121 5.62 17.36 4.79
CA THR A 121 4.38 18.06 4.41
C THR A 121 3.34 18.04 5.55
N ILE A 122 3.20 16.92 6.26
CA ILE A 122 2.25 16.78 7.38
C ILE A 122 2.70 17.60 8.58
N GLU A 123 4.00 17.63 8.90
CA GLU A 123 4.55 18.43 10.01
C GLU A 123 4.33 19.94 9.83
N VAL A 124 4.29 20.45 8.59
CA VAL A 124 4.01 21.87 8.31
C VAL A 124 2.53 22.24 8.47
N LEU A 125 1.62 21.25 8.43
CA LEU A 125 0.17 21.46 8.49
C LEU A 125 -0.41 21.40 9.92
N TYR A 126 0.40 21.05 10.92
CA TYR A 126 0.02 20.93 12.34
C TYR A 126 0.92 21.77 13.25
#